data_AF-S4NMN4-F1
#
_entry.id   AF-S4NMN4-F1
#
_cell.length_a   1.000
_cell.length_b   1.000
_cell.length_c   1.000
_cell.angle_alpha   90.00
_cell.angle_beta   90.00
_cell.angle_gamma   90.00
#
_symmetry.space_group_name_H-M   'P 1'
#
loop_
_entity.id
_entity.type
_entity.pdbx_description
1 polymer ?
#
loop_
_entity_poly.entity_id
_entity_poly.type
_entity_poly.pdbx_seq_one_letter_code
_entity_poly.pdbx_strand_id
1 'polypeptide(L)'
;MGSERLSKWMNVLLSQPSDSGPQVCVGFSAICRHVKNTSDEALIAAHKAKMLESLTKSLISVKIRPNSNFIRACSDLLHILQKTDVQETLLPALHKAMLRSPETITQTVGVVLENLDVYVDGVAIDIGKSLIVSLHSRDAWVRAQAPAAL
;
A
#
# COMPACT_ATOMS: atom_id res chain seq x y z
N MET A 1 -28.99 -10.72 -4.05
CA MET A 1 -29.11 -9.26 -3.75
C MET A 1 -27.81 -8.61 -3.23
N GLY A 2 -26.81 -9.36 -2.73
CA GLY A 2 -25.55 -8.77 -2.22
C GLY A 2 -24.55 -8.32 -3.30
N SER A 3 -24.34 -9.15 -4.34
CA SER A 3 -23.32 -8.93 -5.38
C SER A 3 -23.54 -7.67 -6.23
N GLU A 4 -24.78 -7.39 -6.67
CA GLU A 4 -25.08 -6.20 -7.49
C GLU A 4 -24.76 -4.88 -6.75
N ARG A 5 -25.00 -4.83 -5.44
CA ARG A 5 -24.67 -3.67 -4.62
C ARG A 5 -23.15 -3.53 -4.50
N LEU A 6 -22.41 -4.62 -4.27
CA LEU A 6 -20.95 -4.60 -4.20
C LEU A 6 -20.32 -4.07 -5.48
N SER A 7 -20.78 -4.54 -6.65
CA SER A 7 -20.30 -4.04 -7.94
C SER A 7 -20.60 -2.55 -8.11
N LYS A 8 -21.74 -2.07 -7.64
CA LYS A 8 -22.06 -0.63 -7.63
C LYS A 8 -21.10 0.17 -6.72
N TRP A 9 -20.85 -0.30 -5.50
CA TRP A 9 -19.90 0.35 -4.58
C TRP A 9 -18.49 0.36 -5.14
N MET A 10 -18.03 -0.75 -5.72
CA MET A 10 -16.72 -0.85 -6.37
C MET A 10 -16.60 0.17 -7.50
N ASN A 11 -17.61 0.26 -8.38
CA ASN A 11 -17.61 1.23 -9.48
C ASN A 11 -17.59 2.69 -8.99
N VAL A 12 -18.28 3.00 -7.89
CA VAL A 12 -18.24 4.33 -7.28
C VAL A 12 -16.86 4.67 -6.72
N LEU A 13 -16.18 3.71 -6.08
CA LEU A 13 -14.82 3.93 -5.59
C LEU A 13 -13.81 4.04 -6.73
N LEU A 14 -13.97 3.24 -7.79
CA LEU A 14 -13.11 3.28 -8.98
C LEU A 14 -13.32 4.53 -9.85
N SER A 15 -14.47 5.19 -9.75
CA SER A 15 -14.72 6.46 -10.45
C SER A 15 -14.07 7.65 -9.76
N GLN A 16 -13.68 7.50 -8.49
CA GLN A 16 -12.91 8.52 -7.80
C GLN A 16 -11.50 8.60 -8.40
N PRO A 17 -10.93 9.80 -8.54
CA PRO A 17 -9.56 9.93 -9.00
C PRO A 17 -8.59 9.27 -8.02
N SER A 18 -7.50 8.72 -8.54
CA SER A 18 -6.56 7.88 -7.79
C SER A 18 -5.85 8.58 -6.61
N ASP A 19 -5.92 9.91 -6.56
CA ASP A 19 -5.35 10.81 -5.54
C ASP A 19 -6.41 11.42 -4.60
N SER A 20 -7.65 10.91 -4.63
CA SER A 20 -8.76 11.37 -3.76
C SER A 20 -8.46 11.26 -2.27
N GLY A 21 -7.45 10.46 -1.88
CA GLY A 21 -6.99 10.32 -0.51
C GLY A 21 -7.12 8.91 0.06
N PRO A 22 -6.64 8.70 1.28
CA PRO A 22 -6.53 7.38 1.90
C PRO A 22 -7.88 6.71 2.16
N GLN A 23 -8.97 7.46 2.29
CA GLN A 23 -10.31 6.93 2.54
C GLN A 23 -10.81 6.01 1.42
N VAL A 24 -10.42 6.26 0.17
CA VAL A 24 -10.79 5.39 -0.97
C VAL A 24 -10.08 4.05 -0.86
N CYS A 25 -8.80 4.05 -0.45
CA CYS A 25 -8.00 2.84 -0.25
C CYS A 25 -8.54 1.98 0.90
N VAL A 26 -8.99 2.62 1.99
CA VAL A 26 -9.66 1.94 3.11
C VAL A 26 -10.97 1.30 2.64
N GLY A 27 -11.74 1.99 1.79
CA GLY A 27 -12.95 1.44 1.17
C GLY A 27 -12.66 0.21 0.32
N PHE A 28 -11.60 0.25 -0.50
CA PHE A 28 -11.14 -0.91 -1.26
C PHE A 28 -10.79 -2.10 -0.36
N SER A 29 -10.05 -1.86 0.72
CA SER A 29 -9.71 -2.90 1.71
C SER A 29 -10.94 -3.53 2.35
N ALA A 30 -11.95 -2.72 2.71
CA ALA A 30 -13.21 -3.24 3.25
C ALA A 30 -13.96 -4.14 2.26
N ILE A 31 -13.91 -3.81 0.95
CA ILE A 31 -14.48 -4.66 -0.10
C ILE A 31 -13.66 -5.96 -0.23
N CYS A 32 -12.33 -5.88 -0.21
CA CYS A 32 -11.46 -7.06 -0.24
C CYS A 32 -11.80 -8.04 0.89
N ARG A 33 -11.98 -7.52 2.11
CA ARG A 33 -12.39 -8.32 3.27
C ARG A 33 -13.75 -8.98 3.08
N HIS A 34 -14.73 -8.27 2.53
CA HIS A 34 -16.07 -8.81 2.30
C HIS A 34 -16.09 -9.89 1.22
N VAL A 35 -15.34 -9.68 0.13
CA VAL A 35 -15.21 -10.63 -0.96
C VAL A 35 -14.48 -11.90 -0.52
N LYS A 36 -13.45 -11.78 0.35
CA LYS A 36 -12.76 -12.93 0.96
C LYS A 36 -13.73 -13.84 1.73
N ASN A 37 -14.75 -13.26 2.37
CA ASN A 37 -15.79 -14.02 3.08
C ASN A 37 -16.87 -14.61 2.15
N THR A 38 -16.94 -14.15 0.89
CA THR A 38 -18.00 -14.50 -0.07
C THR A 38 -17.47 -15.29 -1.28
N SER A 39 -16.16 -15.56 -1.34
CA SER A 39 -15.44 -16.28 -2.43
C SER A 39 -15.61 -15.71 -3.85
N ASP A 40 -15.92 -14.41 -3.99
CA ASP A 40 -16.07 -13.74 -5.30
C ASP A 40 -14.75 -13.09 -5.77
N GLU A 41 -13.70 -13.89 -5.89
CA GLU A 41 -12.33 -13.41 -6.19
C GLU A 41 -12.19 -12.76 -7.57
N ALA A 42 -13.10 -13.07 -8.50
CA ALA A 42 -13.08 -12.56 -9.87
C ALA A 42 -13.24 -11.03 -9.94
N LEU A 43 -14.08 -10.46 -9.07
CA LEU A 43 -14.33 -9.01 -9.02
C LEU A 43 -13.06 -8.26 -8.60
N ILE A 44 -12.34 -8.75 -7.60
CA ILE A 44 -11.08 -8.18 -7.14
C ILE A 44 -10.03 -8.27 -8.25
N ALA A 45 -9.86 -9.45 -8.85
CA ALA A 45 -8.85 -9.68 -9.88
C ALA A 45 -8.99 -8.71 -11.05
N ALA A 46 -10.22 -8.38 -11.46
CA ALA A 46 -10.51 -7.45 -12.54
C ALA A 46 -10.13 -5.99 -12.23
N HIS A 47 -10.08 -5.59 -10.96
CA HIS A 47 -9.90 -4.19 -10.55
C HIS A 47 -8.64 -3.93 -9.72
N LYS A 48 -7.90 -4.99 -9.37
CA LYS A 48 -6.69 -4.97 -8.55
C LYS A 48 -5.66 -3.93 -8.98
N ALA A 49 -5.38 -3.84 -10.28
CA ALA A 49 -4.40 -2.89 -10.82
C ALA A 49 -4.78 -1.43 -10.51
N LYS A 50 -6.05 -1.06 -10.68
CA LYS A 50 -6.55 0.29 -10.37
C LYS A 50 -6.54 0.57 -8.87
N MET A 51 -6.88 -0.42 -8.05
CA MET A 51 -6.84 -0.31 -6.59
C MET A 51 -5.40 -0.08 -6.10
N LEU A 52 -4.43 -0.81 -6.65
CA LEU A 52 -3.01 -0.65 -6.35
C LEU A 52 -2.45 0.70 -6.82
N GLU A 53 -2.90 1.19 -7.98
CA GLU A 53 -2.54 2.53 -8.46
C GLU A 53 -3.07 3.61 -7.51
N SER A 54 -4.32 3.51 -7.07
CA SER A 54 -4.91 4.43 -6.10
C SER A 54 -4.18 4.39 -4.76
N LEU A 55 -3.84 3.19 -4.26
CA LEU A 55 -3.02 3.01 -3.06
C LEU A 55 -1.67 3.72 -3.19
N THR A 56 -1.01 3.53 -4.34
CA THR A 56 0.31 4.12 -4.59
C THR A 56 0.25 5.64 -4.63
N LYS A 57 -0.77 6.22 -5.25
CA LYS A 57 -0.89 7.69 -5.33
C LYS A 57 -1.36 8.32 -4.02
N SER A 58 -2.28 7.68 -3.32
CA SER A 58 -2.92 8.23 -2.12
C SER A 58 -2.17 7.97 -0.80
N LEU A 59 -1.32 6.92 -0.73
CA LEU A 59 -0.60 6.56 0.50
C LEU A 59 0.92 6.49 0.34
N ILE A 60 1.46 6.26 -0.86
CA ILE A 60 2.91 6.09 -1.10
C ILE A 60 3.52 7.36 -1.72
N SER A 61 2.88 7.95 -2.73
CA SER A 61 3.38 9.13 -3.43
C SER A 61 2.89 10.45 -2.84
N VAL A 62 2.71 10.48 -1.53
CA VAL A 62 2.21 11.65 -0.80
C VAL A 62 3.33 12.56 -0.34
N LYS A 63 3.06 13.87 -0.36
CA LYS A 63 3.99 14.90 0.14
C LYS A 63 3.97 15.03 1.66
N ILE A 64 2.94 14.52 2.31
CA ILE A 64 2.73 14.60 3.76
C ILE A 64 2.78 13.18 4.32
N ARG A 65 3.39 13.02 5.50
CA ARG A 65 3.45 11.73 6.20
C ARG A 65 2.03 11.18 6.40
N PRO A 66 1.70 10.01 5.81
CA PRO A 66 0.39 9.42 5.99
C PRO A 66 0.27 8.85 7.40
N ASN A 67 -0.95 8.86 7.94
CA ASN A 67 -1.24 8.22 9.22
C ASN A 67 -1.14 6.69 9.03
N SER A 68 -0.30 6.03 9.84
CA SER A 68 -0.09 4.58 9.79
C SER A 68 -1.38 3.78 9.95
N ASN A 69 -2.38 4.32 10.64
CA ASN A 69 -3.70 3.68 10.78
C ASN A 69 -4.41 3.49 9.43
N PHE A 70 -4.23 4.41 8.46
CA PHE A 70 -4.81 4.24 7.13
C PHE A 70 -4.16 3.09 6.36
N ILE A 71 -2.85 2.91 6.50
CA ILE A 71 -2.11 1.82 5.86
C ILE A 71 -2.52 0.49 6.48
N ARG A 72 -2.59 0.41 7.81
CA ARG A 72 -3.09 -0.78 8.53
C ARG A 72 -4.52 -1.13 8.16
N ALA A 73 -5.37 -0.12 7.96
CA ALA A 73 -6.73 -0.33 7.47
C ALA A 73 -6.77 -0.84 6.01
N CYS A 74 -5.67 -0.72 5.26
CA CYS A 74 -5.50 -1.28 3.92
C CYS A 74 -4.88 -2.69 3.91
N SER A 75 -4.75 -3.35 5.06
CA SER A 75 -4.12 -4.68 5.18
C SER A 75 -4.80 -5.75 4.31
N ASP A 76 -6.13 -5.82 4.29
CA ASP A 76 -6.86 -6.78 3.45
C ASP A 76 -6.60 -6.56 1.96
N LEU A 77 -6.38 -5.30 1.53
CA LEU A 77 -5.96 -4.97 0.16
C LEU A 77 -4.51 -5.39 -0.12
N LEU A 78 -3.60 -5.27 0.87
CA LEU A 78 -2.21 -5.69 0.71
C LEU A 78 -2.07 -7.22 0.65
N HIS A 79 -2.85 -7.95 1.45
CA HIS A 79 -2.82 -9.42 1.50
C HIS A 79 -3.33 -10.09 0.21
N ILE A 80 -4.14 -9.42 -0.61
CA ILE A 80 -4.59 -9.98 -1.90
C ILE A 80 -3.56 -9.78 -3.02
N LEU A 81 -2.50 -9.00 -2.80
CA LEU A 81 -1.48 -8.74 -3.81
C LEU A 81 -0.68 -10.00 -4.09
N GLN A 82 -0.43 -10.27 -5.39
CA GLN A 82 0.42 -11.38 -5.79
C GLN A 82 1.86 -10.89 -5.89
N LYS A 83 2.80 -11.84 -5.90
CA LYS A 83 4.23 -11.56 -5.99
C LYS A 83 4.58 -10.61 -7.16
N THR A 84 3.97 -10.82 -8.33
CA THR A 84 4.18 -9.99 -9.53
C THR A 84 3.73 -8.54 -9.31
N ASP A 85 2.54 -8.31 -8.73
CA ASP A 85 2.06 -6.95 -8.46
C ASP A 85 2.97 -6.20 -7.48
N VAL A 86 3.45 -6.93 -6.47
CA VAL A 86 4.35 -6.37 -5.46
C VAL A 86 5.70 -6.03 -6.07
N GLN A 87 6.30 -6.94 -6.84
CA GLN A 87 7.63 -6.74 -7.42
C GLN A 87 7.65 -5.71 -8.56
N GLU A 88 6.63 -5.68 -9.42
CA GLU A 88 6.62 -4.81 -10.60
C GLU A 88 6.04 -3.42 -10.32
N THR A 89 5.16 -3.29 -9.32
CA THR A 89 4.46 -2.02 -9.07
C THR A 89 4.76 -1.46 -7.68
N LEU A 90 4.49 -2.23 -6.62
CA LEU A 90 4.54 -1.71 -5.25
C LEU A 90 5.97 -1.39 -4.78
N LEU A 91 6.90 -2.34 -4.88
CA LEU A 91 8.29 -2.16 -4.44
C LEU A 91 9.01 -1.03 -5.20
N PRO A 92 8.91 -0.92 -6.54
CA PRO A 92 9.50 0.19 -7.27
C PRO A 92 8.92 1.55 -6.84
N ALA A 93 7.61 1.60 -6.55
CA ALA A 93 6.98 2.83 -6.05
C ALA A 93 7.46 3.21 -4.64
N LEU A 94 7.58 2.24 -3.74
CA LEU A 94 8.14 2.45 -2.40
C LEU A 94 9.59 2.94 -2.47
N HIS A 95 10.43 2.26 -3.27
CA HIS A 95 11.83 2.65 -3.47
C HIS A 95 11.94 4.07 -4.04
N LYS A 96 11.15 4.40 -5.07
CA LYS A 96 11.13 5.75 -5.65
C LYS A 96 10.61 6.82 -4.67
N ALA A 97 9.70 6.49 -3.76
CA ALA A 97 9.27 7.40 -2.71
C ALA A 97 10.38 7.60 -1.66
N MET A 98 11.10 6.55 -1.28
CA MET A 98 12.24 6.63 -0.36
C MET A 98 13.36 7.52 -0.89
N LEU A 99 13.67 7.43 -2.19
CA LEU A 99 14.70 8.27 -2.81
C LEU A 99 14.33 9.76 -2.86
N ARG A 100 13.02 10.09 -2.83
CA ARG A 100 12.53 11.47 -2.91
C ARG A 100 12.37 12.13 -1.54
N SER A 101 11.89 11.38 -0.56
CA SER A 101 11.53 11.91 0.75
C SER A 101 11.53 10.80 1.80
N PRO A 102 12.70 10.34 2.26
CA PRO A 102 12.79 9.29 3.26
C PRO A 102 12.07 9.68 4.57
N GLU A 103 11.98 10.96 4.88
CA GLU A 103 11.37 11.48 6.12
C GLU A 103 9.86 11.27 6.20
N THR A 104 9.19 11.26 5.06
CA THR A 104 7.74 11.09 4.97
C THR A 104 7.34 9.63 4.82
N ILE A 105 8.16 8.83 4.14
CA ILE A 105 7.79 7.48 3.71
C ILE A 105 8.35 6.37 4.59
N THR A 106 9.42 6.58 5.38
CA THR A 106 10.08 5.47 6.13
C THR A 106 9.09 4.67 6.98
N GLN A 107 8.17 5.35 7.69
CA GLN A 107 7.11 4.68 8.45
C GLN A 107 6.14 3.92 7.53
N THR A 108 5.73 4.52 6.41
CA THR A 108 4.84 3.89 5.43
C THR A 108 5.44 2.60 4.89
N VAL A 109 6.73 2.61 4.53
CA VAL A 109 7.42 1.42 4.04
C VAL A 109 7.33 0.31 5.07
N GLY A 110 7.68 0.58 6.33
CA GLY A 110 7.63 -0.44 7.39
C GLY A 110 6.24 -1.05 7.57
N VAL A 111 5.21 -0.21 7.66
CA VAL A 111 3.83 -0.69 7.85
C VAL A 111 3.32 -1.43 6.60
N VAL A 112 3.67 -0.99 5.38
CA VAL A 112 3.29 -1.72 4.17
C VAL A 112 3.96 -3.09 4.14
N LEU A 113 5.27 -3.16 4.40
CA LEU A 113 6.01 -4.43 4.42
C LEU A 113 5.50 -5.38 5.51
N GLU A 114 5.12 -4.86 6.69
CA GLU A 114 4.49 -5.64 7.78
C GLU A 114 3.17 -6.29 7.36
N ASN A 115 2.44 -5.69 6.41
CA ASN A 115 1.12 -6.17 5.95
C ASN A 115 1.18 -6.88 4.59
N LEU A 116 2.38 -7.21 4.09
CA LEU A 116 2.56 -8.02 2.88
C LEU A 116 2.79 -9.49 3.26
N ASP A 117 2.06 -10.40 2.60
CA ASP A 117 2.16 -11.86 2.81
C ASP A 117 2.98 -12.55 1.70
N VAL A 118 3.85 -11.80 1.02
CA VAL A 118 4.65 -12.31 -0.10
C VAL A 118 6.13 -12.04 0.13
N TYR A 119 6.96 -13.04 -0.21
CA TYR A 119 8.41 -12.89 -0.21
C TYR A 119 8.82 -11.85 -1.25
N VAL A 120 9.58 -10.87 -0.79
CA VAL A 120 10.06 -9.75 -1.58
C VAL A 120 11.52 -9.98 -1.95
N ASP A 121 11.76 -10.35 -3.20
CA ASP A 121 13.11 -10.55 -3.75
C ASP A 121 13.52 -9.34 -4.61
N GLY A 122 14.83 -9.14 -4.80
CA GLY A 122 15.34 -8.12 -5.72
C GLY A 122 15.29 -6.70 -5.12
N VAL A 123 14.30 -5.88 -5.54
CA VAL A 123 14.15 -4.46 -5.15
C VAL A 123 14.09 -4.25 -3.64
N ALA A 124 13.69 -5.28 -2.89
CA ALA A 124 13.74 -5.29 -1.42
C ALA A 124 15.15 -5.02 -0.86
N ILE A 125 16.21 -5.46 -1.54
CA ILE A 125 17.59 -5.20 -1.14
C ILE A 125 17.89 -3.70 -1.21
N ASP A 126 17.43 -3.02 -2.25
CA ASP A 126 17.68 -1.58 -2.42
C ASP A 126 16.84 -0.72 -1.46
N ILE A 127 15.62 -1.18 -1.15
CA ILE A 127 14.83 -0.64 -0.04
C ILE A 127 15.57 -0.82 1.29
N GLY A 128 16.08 -2.02 1.57
CA GLY A 128 16.86 -2.32 2.78
C GLY A 128 18.10 -1.43 2.91
N LYS A 129 18.88 -1.25 1.83
CA LYS A 129 20.00 -0.29 1.80
C LYS A 129 19.53 1.12 2.15
N SER A 130 18.42 1.56 1.58
CA SER A 130 17.85 2.89 1.85
C SER A 130 17.41 3.03 3.30
N LEU A 131 16.84 1.99 3.91
CA LEU A 131 16.46 1.96 5.32
C LEU A 131 17.68 1.98 6.25
N ILE A 132 18.76 1.28 5.90
CA ILE A 132 20.03 1.31 6.65
C ILE A 132 20.62 2.73 6.66
N VAL A 133 20.54 3.45 5.54
CA VAL A 133 20.95 4.86 5.48
C VAL A 133 20.04 5.72 6.40
N SER A 134 18.73 5.45 6.42
CA SER A 134 17.77 6.12 7.30
C SER A 134 18.06 5.94 8.80
N LEU A 135 18.75 4.87 9.23
CA LEU A 135 19.20 4.69 10.62
C LEU A 135 20.15 5.80 11.08
N HIS A 136 20.90 6.40 10.15
CA HIS A 136 21.84 7.49 10.41
C HIS A 136 21.26 8.86 10.00
N SER A 137 19.96 8.94 9.73
CA SER A 137 19.30 10.20 9.35
C SER A 137 19.49 11.27 10.42
N ARG A 138 19.49 12.55 10.05
CA ARG A 138 19.51 13.66 11.02
C ARG A 138 18.17 13.82 11.74
N ASP A 139 17.08 13.37 11.12
CA ASP A 139 15.75 13.38 11.70
C ASP A 139 15.60 12.24 12.73
N ALA A 140 15.36 12.62 13.99
CA ALA A 140 15.20 11.67 15.10
C ALA A 140 14.02 10.71 14.90
N TRP A 141 12.95 11.16 14.26
CA TRP A 141 11.80 10.32 13.95
C TRP A 141 12.15 9.26 12.93
N VAL A 142 12.83 9.64 11.85
CA VAL A 142 13.26 8.70 10.79
C VAL A 142 14.17 7.64 11.35
N ARG A 143 15.15 8.04 12.19
CA ARG A 143 16.02 7.10 12.90
C ARG A 143 15.25 6.13 13.79
N ALA A 144 14.15 6.57 14.41
CA ALA A 144 13.33 5.71 15.27
C ALA A 144 12.43 4.75 14.48
N GLN A 145 11.99 5.13 13.27
CA GLN A 145 11.11 4.30 12.44
C GLN A 145 11.88 3.32 11.55
N ALA A 146 13.11 3.65 11.13
CA ALA A 146 13.92 2.79 10.26
C ALA A 146 14.15 1.37 10.83
N PRO A 147 14.44 1.15 12.14
CA PRO A 147 14.57 -0.18 12.71
C PRO A 147 13.26 -0.98 12.69
N ALA A 148 12.10 -0.31 12.76
CA ALA A 148 10.81 -0.98 12.73
C ALA A 148 10.38 -1.37 11.30
N ALA A 149 11.07 -0.86 10.28
CA ALA A 149 10.82 -1.13 8.87
C ALA A 149 11.80 -2.15 8.26
N LEU A 150 12.83 -2.56 9.02
CA LEU A 150 13.87 -3.54 8.69
C LEU A 150 13.50 -4.90 9.27
#